data_AF-G0V449-F1
#
_entry.id   AF-G0V449-F1
#
_cell.length_a   1.000
_cell.length_b   1.000
_cell.length_c   1.000
_cell.angle_alpha   90.00
_cell.angle_beta   90.00
_cell.angle_gamma   90.00
#
_symmetry.space_group_name_H-M   'P 1'
#
loop_
_entity.id
_entity.type
_entity.pdbx_description
1 polymer ?
#
loop_
_entity_poly.entity_id
_entity_poly.type
_entity_poly.pdbx_seq_one_letter_code
_entity_poly.pdbx_strand_id
1 'polypeptide(L)'
;MNYKEYFKKEAQNLIFIELERPLTISLNNTTITLPQGDYPIDSKSLINIAQNKNNLTAQNIIDGMIMILGCDPDFPHAEFYLATLKKIPNIESYLIHQIEENKNNNLKRAIIYINALIKLNPKKEFQMNRIYLLMDYYQKTNLSLLQDEILESLKSLCDQYIDFAAPNFYLGEYYLDKDYDMAKHYLRRSLNDQRFAKKAQEYLTKIEAIESYDKAVDLLKEGYPMEALKLLIPHIEQNPNNLDAKYYAAVAYRELQNYHKALYYLQDLLQTLETEEVLNEIGLNLAFLGYFNEAIEYFQRALKHRPQDSSIITNIGVCYLNLNDSTNAQKYFQLALQKNPNDEIARQWLNNLN
;
A
#
# COMPACT_ATOMS: atom_id res chain seq x y z
N MET A 1 14.60 -15.56 -13.44
CA MET A 1 15.87 -15.51 -12.69
C MET A 1 15.58 -14.92 -11.33
N ASN A 2 15.83 -15.66 -10.25
CA ASN A 2 15.54 -15.20 -8.88
C ASN A 2 16.68 -14.35 -8.30
N TYR A 3 16.49 -13.80 -7.10
CA TYR A 3 17.49 -12.98 -6.42
C TYR A 3 18.86 -13.67 -6.29
N LYS A 4 18.87 -14.93 -5.84
CA LYS A 4 20.10 -15.71 -5.66
C LYS A 4 20.87 -15.87 -6.97
N GLU A 5 20.18 -16.27 -8.05
CA GLU A 5 20.80 -16.41 -9.37
C GLU A 5 21.33 -15.08 -9.93
N TYR A 6 20.62 -13.98 -9.68
CA TYR A 6 21.03 -12.64 -10.12
C TYR A 6 22.37 -12.21 -9.49
N PHE A 7 22.51 -12.42 -8.17
CA PHE A 7 23.74 -12.07 -7.45
C PHE A 7 24.86 -13.10 -7.67
N LYS A 8 24.55 -14.39 -7.81
CA LYS A 8 25.54 -15.44 -8.10
C LYS A 8 26.36 -15.18 -9.36
N LYS A 9 25.79 -14.49 -10.36
CA LYS A 9 26.54 -14.07 -11.56
C LYS A 9 27.74 -13.18 -11.25
N GLU A 10 27.74 -12.45 -10.14
CA GLU A 10 28.89 -11.64 -9.73
C GLU A 10 30.09 -12.49 -9.30
N ALA A 11 29.89 -13.76 -8.91
CA ALA A 11 30.99 -14.68 -8.66
C ALA A 11 31.82 -14.95 -9.93
N GLN A 12 31.24 -14.78 -11.12
CA GLN A 12 31.93 -14.96 -12.40
C GLN A 12 32.99 -13.88 -12.66
N ASN A 13 32.93 -12.76 -11.93
CA ASN A 13 33.94 -11.69 -12.00
C ASN A 13 35.19 -11.99 -11.14
N LEU A 14 35.18 -13.09 -10.40
CA LEU A 14 36.29 -13.53 -9.56
C LEU A 14 37.15 -14.55 -10.31
N ILE A 15 38.46 -14.38 -10.17
CA ILE A 15 39.47 -15.29 -10.70
C ILE A 15 40.04 -16.06 -9.52
N PHE A 16 40.15 -17.38 -9.65
CA PHE A 16 40.76 -18.22 -8.63
C PHE A 16 42.25 -18.36 -8.90
N ILE A 17 43.06 -18.08 -7.88
CA ILE A 17 44.50 -18.31 -7.91
C ILE A 17 44.84 -19.51 -7.02
N GLU A 18 45.77 -20.33 -7.48
CA GLU A 18 46.28 -21.43 -6.69
C GLU A 18 47.41 -20.94 -5.77
N LEU A 19 47.28 -21.20 -4.47
CA LEU A 19 48.39 -21.08 -3.52
C LEU A 19 49.11 -22.43 -3.45
N GLU A 20 50.28 -22.54 -4.09
CA GLU A 20 51.09 -23.77 -4.06
C GLU A 20 51.61 -24.15 -2.66
N ARG A 21 51.57 -23.21 -1.71
CA ARG A 21 52.07 -23.37 -0.33
C ARG A 21 51.16 -22.62 0.63
N PRO A 22 51.06 -23.03 1.91
CA PRO A 22 50.30 -22.29 2.89
C PRO A 22 50.80 -20.84 3.04
N LEU A 23 49.87 -19.88 3.02
CA LEU A 23 50.14 -18.46 3.23
C LEU A 23 49.80 -18.08 4.67
N THR A 24 50.80 -17.62 5.44
CA THR A 24 50.59 -17.13 6.81
C THR A 24 50.49 -15.61 6.80
N ILE A 25 49.38 -15.09 7.31
CA ILE A 25 49.03 -13.68 7.36
C ILE A 25 49.03 -13.26 8.84
N SER A 26 49.85 -12.25 9.17
CA SER A 26 49.88 -11.66 10.50
C SER A 26 49.05 -10.37 10.51
N LEU A 27 47.95 -10.38 11.27
CA LEU A 27 47.04 -9.25 11.43
C LEU A 27 47.03 -8.82 12.90
N ASN A 28 47.78 -7.77 13.21
CA ASN A 28 48.02 -7.30 14.59
C ASN A 28 48.49 -8.46 15.49
N ASN A 29 47.63 -8.90 16.43
CA ASN A 29 47.90 -9.97 17.39
C ASN A 29 47.37 -11.34 16.96
N THR A 30 46.85 -11.47 15.73
CA THR A 30 46.27 -12.73 15.22
C THR A 30 47.04 -13.21 14.00
N THR A 31 47.34 -14.49 13.96
CA THR A 31 47.96 -15.14 12.81
C THR A 31 46.94 -16.06 12.16
N ILE A 32 46.75 -15.91 10.86
CA ILE A 32 45.84 -16.73 10.06
C ILE A 32 46.67 -17.44 9.00
N THR A 33 46.55 -18.75 8.91
CA THR A 33 47.19 -19.54 7.86
C THR A 33 46.13 -20.00 6.87
N LEU A 34 46.27 -19.56 5.63
CA LEU A 34 45.54 -20.08 4.49
C LEU A 34 46.27 -21.33 3.98
N PRO A 35 45.66 -22.51 3.95
CA PRO A 35 46.28 -23.72 3.38
C PRO A 35 46.49 -23.59 1.87
N GLN A 36 47.25 -24.53 1.30
CA GLN A 36 47.30 -24.70 -0.15
C GLN A 36 45.90 -24.92 -0.72
N GLY A 37 45.60 -24.30 -1.85
CA GLY A 37 44.31 -24.39 -2.53
C GLY A 37 44.00 -23.16 -3.38
N ASP A 38 42.79 -23.13 -3.93
CA ASP A 38 42.32 -22.08 -4.82
C ASP A 38 41.59 -20.97 -4.07
N TYR A 39 41.96 -19.72 -4.35
CA TYR A 39 41.42 -18.55 -3.65
C TYR A 39 40.89 -17.51 -4.62
N PRO A 40 39.68 -16.97 -4.38
CA PRO A 40 39.07 -15.98 -5.25
C PRO A 40 39.75 -14.62 -5.12
N ILE A 41 39.90 -13.93 -6.24
CA ILE A 41 40.35 -12.54 -6.34
C ILE A 41 39.47 -11.79 -7.34
N ASP A 42 39.09 -10.55 -7.02
CA ASP A 42 38.38 -9.66 -7.95
C ASP A 42 39.26 -9.37 -9.19
N SER A 43 38.74 -9.69 -10.38
CA SER A 43 39.42 -9.41 -11.66
C SER A 43 39.80 -7.93 -11.81
N LYS A 44 39.00 -7.00 -11.28
CA LYS A 44 39.33 -5.57 -11.28
C LYS A 44 40.55 -5.25 -10.41
N SER A 45 40.70 -5.93 -9.29
CA SER A 45 41.88 -5.79 -8.43
C SER A 45 43.13 -6.31 -9.14
N LEU A 46 43.06 -7.43 -9.87
CA LEU A 46 44.19 -7.94 -10.66
C LEU A 46 44.63 -6.97 -11.76
N ILE A 47 43.67 -6.37 -12.48
CA ILE A 47 43.97 -5.35 -13.50
C ILE A 47 44.68 -4.14 -12.86
N ASN A 48 44.18 -3.66 -11.72
CA ASN A 48 44.77 -2.54 -10.99
C ASN A 48 46.21 -2.87 -10.53
N ILE A 49 46.43 -4.07 -9.99
CA ILE A 49 47.75 -4.57 -9.59
C ILE A 49 48.71 -4.57 -10.80
N ALA A 50 48.27 -5.08 -11.95
CA ALA A 50 49.05 -5.12 -13.17
C ALA A 50 49.40 -3.72 -13.72
N GLN A 51 48.44 -2.79 -13.70
CA GLN A 51 48.62 -1.43 -14.21
C GLN A 51 49.55 -0.60 -13.31
N ASN A 52 49.39 -0.71 -11.98
CA ASN A 52 50.14 0.08 -11.01
C ASN A 52 51.43 -0.60 -10.53
N LYS A 53 51.79 -1.78 -11.08
CA LYS A 53 52.95 -2.58 -10.67
C LYS A 53 52.98 -2.87 -9.17
N ASN A 54 51.80 -3.05 -8.58
CA ASN A 54 51.66 -3.43 -7.18
C ASN A 54 51.85 -4.94 -7.02
N ASN A 55 52.05 -5.40 -5.80
CA ASN A 55 52.05 -6.83 -5.48
C ASN A 55 50.65 -7.28 -5.09
N LEU A 56 50.34 -8.54 -5.37
CA LEU A 56 49.17 -9.20 -4.82
C LEU A 56 49.31 -9.28 -3.29
N THR A 57 48.24 -8.94 -2.57
CA THR A 57 48.22 -8.93 -1.10
C THR A 57 47.22 -9.94 -0.54
N ALA A 58 47.42 -10.33 0.72
CA ALA A 58 46.46 -11.11 1.48
C ALA A 58 45.07 -10.45 1.53
N GLN A 59 45.01 -9.11 1.52
CA GLN A 59 43.75 -8.36 1.48
C GLN A 59 42.95 -8.68 0.22
N ASN A 60 43.61 -8.86 -0.93
CA ASN A 60 42.90 -9.19 -2.18
C ASN A 60 42.22 -10.56 -2.13
N ILE A 61 42.83 -11.53 -1.44
CA ILE A 61 42.24 -12.86 -1.21
C ILE A 61 41.07 -12.75 -0.22
N ILE A 62 41.24 -11.99 0.87
CA ILE A 62 40.19 -11.73 1.87
C ILE A 62 38.97 -11.08 1.20
N ASP A 63 39.20 -10.08 0.34
CA ASP A 63 38.14 -9.41 -0.41
C ASP A 63 37.40 -10.38 -1.33
N GLY A 64 38.12 -11.28 -2.02
CA GLY A 64 37.49 -12.31 -2.85
C GLY A 64 36.64 -13.30 -2.04
N MET A 65 37.11 -13.72 -0.86
CA MET A 65 36.33 -14.57 0.06
C MET A 65 35.05 -13.89 0.50
N ILE A 66 35.13 -12.60 0.85
CA ILE A 66 33.97 -11.76 1.21
C ILE A 66 32.98 -11.69 0.04
N MET A 67 33.48 -11.45 -1.18
CA MET A 67 32.64 -11.35 -2.37
C MET A 67 31.88 -12.66 -2.61
N ILE A 68 32.55 -13.82 -2.54
CA ILE A 68 31.89 -15.14 -2.66
C ILE A 68 30.79 -15.30 -1.60
N LEU A 69 31.10 -15.03 -0.32
CA LEU A 69 30.10 -15.16 0.74
C LEU A 69 28.86 -14.29 0.55
N GLY A 70 29.06 -13.11 -0.05
CA GLY A 70 27.97 -12.17 -0.31
C GLY A 70 27.14 -12.46 -1.55
N CYS A 71 27.71 -13.12 -2.57
CA CYS A 71 27.05 -13.35 -3.86
C CYS A 71 26.63 -14.81 -4.13
N ASP A 72 27.34 -15.79 -3.57
CA ASP A 72 27.06 -17.23 -3.73
C ASP A 72 27.25 -17.96 -2.38
N PRO A 73 26.27 -17.87 -1.48
CA PRO A 73 26.36 -18.48 -0.15
C PRO A 73 26.41 -20.02 -0.20
N ASP A 74 26.03 -20.62 -1.32
CA ASP A 74 26.04 -22.07 -1.55
C ASP A 74 27.37 -22.54 -2.21
N PHE A 75 28.38 -21.66 -2.31
CA PHE A 75 29.68 -21.99 -2.87
C PHE A 75 30.38 -23.08 -2.04
N PRO A 76 31.04 -24.10 -2.65
CA PRO A 76 31.60 -25.24 -1.92
C PRO A 76 32.56 -24.90 -0.78
N HIS A 77 33.32 -23.81 -0.88
CA HIS A 77 34.26 -23.36 0.15
C HIS A 77 33.74 -22.22 1.04
N ALA A 78 32.45 -21.86 0.94
CA ALA A 78 31.86 -20.76 1.70
C ALA A 78 32.02 -20.94 3.21
N GLU A 79 31.83 -22.15 3.75
CA GLU A 79 32.00 -22.40 5.19
C GLU A 79 33.44 -22.17 5.65
N PHE A 80 34.41 -22.61 4.85
CA PHE A 80 35.83 -22.39 5.12
C PHE A 80 36.17 -20.90 5.08
N TYR A 81 35.67 -20.15 4.10
CA TYR A 81 35.83 -18.71 4.02
C TYR A 81 35.22 -18.01 5.22
N LEU A 82 34.00 -18.38 5.61
CA LEU A 82 33.32 -17.83 6.78
C LEU A 82 34.14 -18.07 8.06
N ALA A 83 34.62 -19.30 8.27
CA ALA A 83 35.43 -19.65 9.43
C ALA A 83 36.77 -18.89 9.47
N THR A 84 37.36 -18.65 8.30
CA THR A 84 38.61 -17.88 8.16
C THR A 84 38.38 -16.41 8.48
N LEU A 85 37.35 -15.79 7.89
CA LEU A 85 37.01 -14.39 8.11
C LEU A 85 36.63 -14.09 9.56
N LYS A 86 35.97 -15.02 10.27
CA LYS A 86 35.66 -14.88 11.71
C LYS A 86 36.90 -14.75 12.59
N LYS A 87 38.07 -15.21 12.14
CA LYS A 87 39.35 -15.05 12.86
C LYS A 87 40.00 -13.69 12.61
N ILE A 88 39.55 -12.93 11.61
CA ILE A 88 40.12 -11.63 11.27
C ILE A 88 39.61 -10.57 12.26
N PRO A 89 40.49 -9.87 12.99
CA PRO A 89 40.07 -8.81 13.89
C PRO A 89 39.43 -7.66 13.08
N ASN A 90 38.36 -7.08 13.62
CA ASN A 90 37.64 -5.94 13.03
C ASN A 90 37.04 -6.19 11.64
N ILE A 91 36.80 -7.46 11.25
CA ILE A 91 36.19 -7.79 9.95
C ILE A 91 34.80 -7.17 9.78
N GLU A 92 34.01 -7.09 10.86
CA GLU A 92 32.70 -6.42 10.83
C GLU A 92 32.85 -4.92 10.50
N SER A 93 33.78 -4.23 11.18
CA SER A 93 34.04 -2.81 10.94
C SER A 93 34.55 -2.55 9.52
N TYR A 94 35.39 -3.44 9.00
CA TYR A 94 35.84 -3.40 7.60
C TYR A 94 34.65 -3.50 6.64
N LEU A 95 33.74 -4.46 6.83
CA LEU A 95 32.56 -4.61 5.97
C LEU A 95 31.61 -3.43 6.08
N ILE A 96 31.38 -2.90 7.28
CA ILE A 96 30.56 -1.69 7.48
C ILE A 96 31.14 -0.52 6.70
N HIS A 97 32.47 -0.30 6.78
CA HIS A 97 33.14 0.72 5.98
C HIS A 97 32.95 0.48 4.47
N GLN A 98 33.12 -0.75 3.99
CA GLN A 98 32.90 -1.07 2.57
C GLN A 98 31.45 -0.83 2.13
N ILE A 99 30.45 -1.12 2.97
CA ILE A 99 29.04 -0.82 2.68
C ILE A 99 28.84 0.69 2.54
N GLU A 100 29.37 1.48 3.47
CA GLU A 100 29.22 2.94 3.47
C GLU A 100 29.87 3.61 2.25
N GLU A 101 31.07 3.17 1.85
CA GLU A 101 31.76 3.66 0.65
C GLU A 101 31.00 3.34 -0.65
N ASN A 102 30.30 2.20 -0.67
CA ASN A 102 29.66 1.70 -1.89
C ASN A 102 28.17 2.03 -1.99
N LYS A 103 27.45 2.31 -0.89
CA LYS A 103 25.98 2.44 -0.92
C LYS A 103 25.46 3.51 -1.87
N ASN A 104 26.23 4.57 -2.11
CA ASN A 104 25.82 5.66 -3.02
C ASN A 104 26.31 5.45 -4.47
N ASN A 105 27.44 4.78 -4.67
CA ASN A 105 28.12 4.68 -5.97
C ASN A 105 27.93 3.31 -6.66
N ASN A 106 27.87 2.25 -5.86
CA ASN A 106 27.76 0.88 -6.33
C ASN A 106 26.92 0.05 -5.34
N LEU A 107 25.62 0.28 -5.39
CA LEU A 107 24.64 -0.42 -4.54
C LEU A 107 24.76 -1.94 -4.61
N LYS A 108 24.98 -2.49 -5.81
CA LYS A 108 25.11 -3.94 -5.98
C LYS A 108 26.26 -4.49 -5.14
N ARG A 109 27.40 -3.79 -5.11
CA ARG A 109 28.56 -4.15 -4.28
C ARG A 109 28.29 -3.95 -2.79
N ALA A 110 27.58 -2.88 -2.41
CA ALA A 110 27.14 -2.69 -1.02
C ALA A 110 26.22 -3.83 -0.55
N ILE A 111 25.31 -4.32 -1.40
CA ILE A 111 24.43 -5.46 -1.12
C ILE A 111 25.23 -6.76 -0.93
N ILE A 112 26.28 -6.97 -1.72
CA ILE A 112 27.17 -8.13 -1.54
C ILE A 112 27.88 -8.05 -0.18
N TYR A 113 28.41 -6.88 0.19
CA TYR A 113 29.07 -6.71 1.48
C TYR A 113 28.13 -6.91 2.68
N ILE A 114 26.89 -6.40 2.63
CA ILE A 114 25.92 -6.62 3.72
C ILE A 114 25.47 -8.09 3.80
N ASN A 115 25.36 -8.80 2.66
CA ASN A 115 25.08 -10.24 2.65
C ASN A 115 26.18 -11.02 3.39
N ALA A 116 27.45 -10.72 3.10
CA ALA A 116 28.60 -11.33 3.79
C ALA A 116 28.61 -10.96 5.28
N LEU A 117 28.30 -9.70 5.63
CA LEU A 117 28.21 -9.25 7.02
C LEU A 117 27.15 -10.02 7.82
N ILE A 118 25.97 -10.25 7.24
CA ILE A 118 24.88 -11.02 7.87
C ILE A 118 25.31 -12.48 8.10
N LYS A 119 26.07 -13.08 7.19
CA LYS A 119 26.62 -14.44 7.39
C LYS A 119 27.63 -14.51 8.54
N LEU A 120 28.43 -13.46 8.70
CA LEU A 120 29.36 -13.35 9.83
C LEU A 120 28.63 -13.13 11.15
N ASN A 121 27.64 -12.24 11.14
CA ASN A 121 26.89 -11.83 12.32
C ASN A 121 25.43 -11.48 11.96
N PRO A 122 24.45 -12.38 12.19
CA PRO A 122 23.08 -12.20 11.70
C PRO A 122 22.23 -11.28 12.58
N LYS A 123 22.73 -10.10 12.96
CA LYS A 123 21.98 -9.09 13.72
C LYS A 123 20.77 -8.58 12.94
N LYS A 124 19.64 -8.36 13.62
CA LYS A 124 18.41 -7.81 13.02
C LYS A 124 18.64 -6.46 12.36
N GLU A 125 19.54 -5.63 12.89
CA GLU A 125 19.88 -4.32 12.33
C GLU A 125 20.59 -4.46 10.97
N PHE A 126 21.49 -5.45 10.82
CA PHE A 126 22.16 -5.69 9.54
C PHE A 126 21.19 -6.26 8.50
N GLN A 127 20.30 -7.15 8.91
CA GLN A 127 19.23 -7.66 8.06
C GLN A 127 18.30 -6.53 7.58
N MET A 128 17.94 -5.58 8.46
CA MET A 128 17.14 -4.42 8.07
C MET A 128 17.92 -3.46 7.15
N ASN A 129 19.21 -3.23 7.42
CA ASN A 129 20.05 -2.40 6.55
C ASN A 129 20.17 -2.99 5.14
N ARG A 130 20.24 -4.32 5.02
CA ARG A 130 20.15 -5.00 3.73
C ARG A 130 18.83 -4.69 3.02
N ILE A 131 17.71 -4.74 3.72
CA ILE A 131 16.40 -4.40 3.14
C ILE A 131 16.39 -2.95 2.63
N TYR A 132 16.96 -1.99 3.37
CA TYR A 132 17.08 -0.61 2.89
C TYR A 132 17.90 -0.49 1.60
N LEU A 133 19.03 -1.20 1.52
CA LEU A 133 19.84 -1.22 0.30
C LEU A 133 19.09 -1.87 -0.87
N LEU A 134 18.32 -2.94 -0.61
CA LEU A 134 17.49 -3.57 -1.63
C LEU A 134 16.36 -2.64 -2.11
N MET A 135 15.73 -1.89 -1.20
CA MET A 135 14.70 -0.90 -1.55
C MET A 135 15.27 0.23 -2.43
N ASP A 136 16.43 0.79 -2.07
CA ASP A 136 17.11 1.81 -2.90
C ASP A 136 17.52 1.23 -4.27
N TYR A 137 17.99 -0.02 -4.29
CA TYR A 137 18.35 -0.68 -5.54
C TYR A 137 17.14 -0.99 -6.42
N TYR A 138 16.02 -1.39 -5.82
CA TYR A 138 14.75 -1.57 -6.52
C TYR A 138 14.26 -0.25 -7.09
N GLN A 139 14.28 0.85 -6.32
CA GLN A 139 13.87 2.16 -6.81
C GLN A 139 14.69 2.62 -8.03
N LYS A 140 16.00 2.32 -8.08
CA LYS A 140 16.87 2.72 -9.20
C LYS A 140 16.80 1.80 -10.42
N THR A 141 16.39 0.54 -10.26
CA THR A 141 16.49 -0.48 -11.32
C THR A 141 15.15 -1.06 -11.76
N ASN A 142 14.11 -0.94 -10.93
CA ASN A 142 12.78 -1.53 -11.12
C ASN A 142 12.80 -3.06 -11.38
N LEU A 143 13.80 -3.77 -10.84
CA LEU A 143 13.94 -5.22 -10.98
C LEU A 143 12.94 -5.94 -10.05
N SER A 144 11.91 -6.57 -10.62
CA SER A 144 10.86 -7.26 -9.85
C SER A 144 11.39 -8.33 -8.87
N LEU A 145 12.47 -9.03 -9.22
CA LEU A 145 13.12 -10.01 -8.32
C LEU A 145 13.54 -9.43 -6.96
N LEU A 146 13.79 -8.12 -6.88
CA LEU A 146 14.14 -7.46 -5.63
C LEU A 146 12.90 -7.23 -4.76
N GLN A 147 11.73 -7.00 -5.37
CA GLN A 147 10.48 -6.82 -4.64
C GLN A 147 10.12 -8.08 -3.85
N ASP A 148 10.25 -9.25 -4.48
CA ASP A 148 9.99 -10.54 -3.84
C ASP A 148 10.95 -10.78 -2.65
N GLU A 149 12.27 -10.58 -2.87
CA GLU A 149 13.29 -10.73 -1.83
C GLU A 149 13.09 -9.75 -0.66
N ILE A 150 12.71 -8.49 -0.93
CA ILE A 150 12.39 -7.48 0.09
C ILE A 150 11.21 -7.97 0.94
N LEU A 151 10.13 -8.42 0.28
CA LEU A 151 8.93 -8.85 0.97
C LEU A 151 9.17 -10.09 1.84
N GLU A 152 9.88 -11.09 1.32
CA GLU A 152 10.27 -12.28 2.09
C GLU A 152 11.16 -11.92 3.28
N SER A 153 12.11 -11.01 3.09
CA SER A 153 13.01 -10.55 4.15
C SER A 153 12.29 -9.78 5.25
N LEU A 154 11.34 -8.92 4.88
CA LEU A 154 10.51 -8.18 5.84
C LEU A 154 9.67 -9.15 6.68
N LYS A 155 9.00 -10.11 6.04
CA LYS A 155 8.19 -11.13 6.72
C LYS A 155 9.04 -11.97 7.68
N SER A 156 10.18 -12.48 7.19
CA SER A 156 11.11 -13.25 8.03
C SER A 156 11.61 -12.45 9.24
N LEU A 157 11.82 -11.13 9.11
CA LEU A 157 12.21 -10.30 10.25
C LEU A 157 11.07 -10.11 11.25
N CYS A 158 9.83 -9.93 10.79
CA CYS A 158 8.67 -9.84 11.66
C CYS A 158 8.40 -11.15 12.41
N ASP A 159 8.58 -12.30 11.76
CA ASP A 159 8.41 -13.61 12.39
C ASP A 159 9.43 -13.85 13.50
N GLN A 160 10.68 -13.41 13.30
CA GLN A 160 11.75 -13.54 14.30
C GLN A 160 11.68 -12.46 15.40
N TYR A 161 11.23 -11.25 15.05
CA TYR A 161 11.25 -10.08 15.92
C TYR A 161 9.93 -9.31 15.82
N ILE A 162 8.91 -9.81 16.51
CA ILE A 162 7.52 -9.32 16.45
C ILE A 162 7.42 -7.80 16.67
N ASP A 163 8.16 -7.27 17.64
CA ASP A 163 8.12 -5.85 18.03
C ASP A 163 9.12 -4.96 17.27
N PHE A 164 9.76 -5.49 16.22
CA PHE A 164 10.69 -4.70 15.42
C PHE A 164 9.91 -3.76 14.49
N ALA A 165 9.89 -2.48 14.84
CA ALA A 165 9.01 -1.50 14.22
C ALA A 165 9.23 -1.32 12.71
N ALA A 166 10.48 -1.28 12.25
CA ALA A 166 10.81 -0.98 10.86
C ALA A 166 10.19 -1.98 9.86
N PRO A 167 10.43 -3.30 9.96
CA PRO A 167 9.83 -4.24 9.00
C PRO A 167 8.30 -4.27 9.09
N ASN A 168 7.73 -4.12 10.28
CA ASN A 168 6.29 -3.97 10.47
C ASN A 168 5.75 -2.74 9.73
N PHE A 169 6.41 -1.57 9.84
CA PHE A 169 5.96 -0.37 9.16
C PHE A 169 5.88 -0.55 7.63
N TYR A 170 6.95 -1.10 7.02
CA TYR A 170 7.00 -1.28 5.56
C TYR A 170 6.04 -2.36 5.06
N LEU A 171 5.79 -3.43 5.84
CA LEU A 171 4.71 -4.37 5.52
C LEU A 171 3.34 -3.70 5.64
N GLY A 172 3.14 -2.88 6.67
CA GLY A 172 1.94 -2.07 6.83
C GLY A 172 1.65 -1.22 5.59
N GLU A 173 2.66 -0.48 5.11
CA GLU A 173 2.56 0.29 3.86
C GLU A 173 2.26 -0.59 2.65
N TYR A 174 2.93 -1.74 2.52
CA TYR A 174 2.72 -2.67 1.41
C TYR A 174 1.27 -3.19 1.32
N TYR A 175 0.61 -3.39 2.47
CA TYR A 175 -0.74 -3.93 2.54
C TYR A 175 -1.85 -2.88 2.46
N LEU A 176 -1.54 -1.58 2.50
CA LEU A 176 -2.54 -0.50 2.46
C LEU A 176 -3.52 -0.64 1.29
N ASP A 177 -3.04 -1.05 0.13
CA ASP A 177 -3.85 -1.13 -1.09
C ASP A 177 -4.30 -2.57 -1.41
N LYS A 178 -4.12 -3.50 -0.47
CA LYS A 178 -4.34 -4.95 -0.70
C LYS A 178 -5.26 -5.57 0.34
N ASP A 179 -4.99 -5.30 1.61
CA ASP A 179 -5.67 -5.92 2.74
C ASP A 179 -5.54 -5.01 3.98
N TYR A 180 -6.62 -4.33 4.33
CA TYR A 180 -6.64 -3.40 5.46
C TYR A 180 -6.41 -4.09 6.81
N ASP A 181 -6.81 -5.34 6.99
CA ASP A 181 -6.59 -6.05 8.24
C ASP A 181 -5.12 -6.37 8.44
N MET A 182 -4.45 -6.84 7.39
CA MET A 182 -3.00 -7.04 7.39
C MET A 182 -2.26 -5.70 7.56
N ALA A 183 -2.70 -4.64 6.87
CA ALA A 183 -2.11 -3.31 7.03
C ALA A 183 -2.20 -2.84 8.49
N LYS A 184 -3.40 -2.87 9.09
CA LYS A 184 -3.61 -2.52 10.51
C LYS A 184 -2.75 -3.38 11.45
N HIS A 185 -2.69 -4.68 11.20
CA HIS A 185 -1.91 -5.62 12.03
C HIS A 185 -0.44 -5.22 12.13
N TYR A 186 0.18 -4.88 11.00
CA TYR A 186 1.58 -4.48 10.97
C TYR A 186 1.79 -3.03 11.43
N LEU A 187 0.95 -2.08 11.01
CA LEU A 187 1.07 -0.67 11.41
C LEU A 187 0.99 -0.51 12.93
N ARG A 188 0.08 -1.22 13.61
CA ARG A 188 -0.04 -1.19 15.08
C ARG A 188 1.25 -1.61 15.78
N ARG A 189 1.99 -2.58 15.24
CA ARG A 189 3.28 -3.05 15.77
C ARG A 189 4.44 -2.10 15.51
N SER A 190 4.27 -1.13 14.61
CA SER A 190 5.26 -0.08 14.36
C SER A 190 5.11 1.15 15.26
N LEU A 191 4.03 1.25 16.04
CA LEU A 191 3.73 2.43 16.87
C LEU A 191 4.69 2.64 18.04
N ASN A 192 5.45 1.61 18.44
CA ASN A 192 6.41 1.71 19.53
C ASN A 192 7.68 2.52 19.18
N ASP A 193 7.92 2.81 17.90
CA ASP A 193 9.09 3.55 17.43
C ASP A 193 8.67 4.92 16.88
N GLN A 194 9.21 5.98 17.49
CA GLN A 194 8.88 7.37 17.16
C GLN A 194 9.11 7.72 15.68
N ARG A 195 10.04 7.03 15.00
CA ARG A 195 10.32 7.26 13.57
C ARG A 195 9.12 6.89 12.68
N PHE A 196 8.33 5.91 13.10
CA PHE A 196 7.22 5.36 12.32
C PHE A 196 5.85 5.70 12.91
N ALA A 197 5.76 5.89 14.23
CA ALA A 197 4.51 6.03 14.97
C ALA A 197 3.55 7.07 14.38
N LYS A 198 4.05 8.27 14.06
CA LYS A 198 3.20 9.34 13.49
C LYS A 198 2.56 8.92 12.17
N LYS A 199 3.37 8.45 11.22
CA LYS A 199 2.91 8.07 9.89
C LYS A 199 2.04 6.80 9.92
N ALA A 200 2.38 5.86 10.80
CA ALA A 200 1.56 4.67 11.04
C ALA A 200 0.19 5.04 11.60
N GLN A 201 0.13 5.96 12.56
CA GLN A 201 -1.13 6.44 13.12
C GLN A 201 -1.97 7.17 12.06
N GLU A 202 -1.35 8.00 11.20
CA GLU A 202 -2.04 8.65 10.08
C GLU A 202 -2.68 7.62 9.13
N TYR A 203 -1.97 6.53 8.82
CA TYR A 203 -2.53 5.45 8.01
C TYR A 203 -3.67 4.70 8.71
N LEU A 204 -3.51 4.37 9.98
CA LEU A 204 -4.57 3.72 10.77
C LEU A 204 -5.83 4.57 10.82
N THR A 205 -5.71 5.88 11.07
CA THR A 205 -6.85 6.80 11.08
C THR A 205 -7.53 6.90 9.71
N LYS A 206 -6.77 6.86 8.60
CA LYS A 206 -7.35 6.81 7.26
C LYS A 206 -8.14 5.52 7.01
N ILE A 207 -7.60 4.37 7.40
CA ILE A 207 -8.29 3.08 7.28
C ILE A 207 -9.58 3.10 8.12
N GLU A 208 -9.48 3.52 9.38
CA GLU A 208 -10.64 3.63 10.28
C GLU A 208 -11.72 4.57 9.72
N ALA A 209 -11.32 5.66 9.04
CA ALA A 209 -12.27 6.56 8.42
C ALA A 209 -13.02 5.89 7.25
N ILE A 210 -12.31 5.15 6.39
CA ILE A 210 -12.92 4.40 5.28
C ILE A 210 -13.88 3.34 5.82
N GLU A 211 -13.44 2.51 6.76
CA GLU A 211 -14.28 1.44 7.34
C GLU A 211 -15.50 2.00 8.08
N SER A 212 -15.34 3.12 8.80
CA SER A 212 -16.43 3.81 9.48
C SER A 212 -17.48 4.34 8.50
N TYR A 213 -17.03 4.86 7.36
CA TYR A 213 -17.91 5.32 6.28
C TYR A 213 -18.67 4.16 5.63
N ASP A 214 -17.99 3.08 5.24
CA ASP A 214 -18.62 1.90 4.64
C ASP A 214 -19.69 1.31 5.57
N LYS A 215 -19.36 1.21 6.86
CA LYS A 215 -20.31 0.77 7.89
C LYS A 215 -21.53 1.69 7.99
N ALA A 216 -21.35 3.01 7.84
CA ALA A 216 -22.47 3.94 7.89
C ALA A 216 -23.43 3.75 6.69
N VAL A 217 -22.88 3.49 5.50
CA VAL A 217 -23.67 3.20 4.31
C VAL A 217 -24.44 1.88 4.47
N ASP A 218 -23.83 0.85 5.04
CA ASP A 218 -24.51 -0.43 5.29
C ASP A 218 -25.61 -0.30 6.34
N LEU A 219 -25.39 0.46 7.41
CA LEU A 219 -26.43 0.75 8.41
C LEU A 219 -27.65 1.44 7.79
N LEU A 220 -27.48 2.29 6.77
CA LEU A 220 -28.60 2.88 6.04
C LEU A 220 -29.39 1.83 5.27
N LYS A 221 -28.70 0.93 4.55
CA LYS A 221 -29.37 -0.16 3.81
C LYS A 221 -30.16 -1.09 4.74
N GLU A 222 -29.67 -1.28 5.97
CA GLU A 222 -30.33 -2.09 7.00
C GLU A 222 -31.47 -1.35 7.72
N GLY A 223 -31.68 -0.06 7.46
CA GLY A 223 -32.75 0.72 8.07
C GLY A 223 -32.41 1.29 9.45
N TYR A 224 -31.12 1.50 9.74
CA TYR A 224 -30.62 2.13 10.97
C TYR A 224 -30.04 3.53 10.72
N PRO A 225 -30.86 4.51 10.28
CA PRO A 225 -30.38 5.83 9.85
C PRO A 225 -29.80 6.68 10.99
N MET A 226 -30.26 6.48 12.23
CA MET A 226 -29.73 7.21 13.38
C MET A 226 -28.31 6.77 13.73
N GLU A 227 -28.05 5.47 13.68
CA GLU A 227 -26.72 4.87 13.87
C GLU A 227 -25.77 5.29 12.74
N ALA A 228 -26.24 5.31 11.50
CA ALA A 228 -25.47 5.82 10.37
C ALA A 228 -25.07 7.29 10.56
N LEU A 229 -25.98 8.15 11.00
CA LEU A 229 -25.68 9.57 11.29
C LEU A 229 -24.61 9.74 12.36
N LYS A 230 -24.57 8.88 13.39
CA LYS A 230 -23.52 8.92 14.42
C LYS A 230 -22.12 8.72 13.81
N LEU A 231 -22.01 7.99 12.70
CA LEU A 231 -20.75 7.79 11.97
C LEU A 231 -20.50 8.88 10.92
N LEU A 232 -21.53 9.30 10.17
CA LEU A 232 -21.41 10.27 9.08
C LEU A 232 -21.15 11.70 9.55
N ILE A 233 -21.75 12.14 10.66
CA ILE A 233 -21.58 13.52 11.13
C ILE A 233 -20.12 13.84 11.47
N PRO A 234 -19.38 12.99 12.23
CA PRO A 234 -17.94 13.18 12.44
C PRO A 234 -17.14 13.28 11.14
N HIS A 235 -17.49 12.52 10.10
CA HIS A 235 -16.82 12.60 8.79
C HIS A 235 -17.00 13.96 8.12
N ILE A 236 -18.21 14.54 8.23
CA ILE A 236 -18.51 15.87 7.70
C ILE A 236 -17.81 16.96 8.53
N GLU A 237 -17.75 16.81 9.85
CA GLU A 237 -17.08 17.77 10.73
C GLU A 237 -15.56 17.80 10.51
N GLN A 238 -14.94 16.63 10.32
CA GLN A 238 -13.51 16.51 10.04
C GLN A 238 -13.14 16.94 8.63
N ASN A 239 -14.03 16.66 7.66
CA ASN A 239 -13.87 17.09 6.28
C ASN A 239 -15.19 17.67 5.75
N PRO A 240 -15.39 19.00 5.89
CA PRO A 240 -16.58 19.67 5.39
C PRO A 240 -16.77 19.57 3.88
N ASN A 241 -15.80 19.10 3.10
CA ASN A 241 -15.92 18.90 1.66
C ASN A 241 -16.16 17.43 1.28
N ASN A 242 -16.43 16.54 2.25
CA ASN A 242 -16.80 15.16 1.98
C ASN A 242 -18.24 15.11 1.44
N LEU A 243 -18.36 15.17 0.11
CA LEU A 243 -19.65 15.22 -0.60
C LEU A 243 -20.47 13.94 -0.36
N ASP A 244 -19.83 12.79 -0.41
CA ASP A 244 -20.52 11.51 -0.24
C ASP A 244 -21.10 11.39 1.19
N ALA A 245 -20.32 11.78 2.21
CA ALA A 245 -20.81 11.76 3.59
C ALA A 245 -22.02 12.68 3.79
N LYS A 246 -22.04 13.86 3.16
CA LYS A 246 -23.20 14.76 3.19
C LYS A 246 -24.42 14.15 2.48
N TYR A 247 -24.21 13.45 1.38
CA TYR A 247 -25.29 12.82 0.61
C TYR A 247 -25.96 11.73 1.45
N TYR A 248 -25.17 10.80 1.99
CA TYR A 248 -25.71 9.74 2.85
C TYR A 248 -26.30 10.29 4.15
N ALA A 249 -25.77 11.38 4.69
CA ALA A 249 -26.40 12.05 5.84
C ALA A 249 -27.77 12.62 5.47
N ALA A 250 -27.92 13.20 4.27
CA ALA A 250 -29.22 13.67 3.80
C ALA A 250 -30.22 12.54 3.62
N VAL A 251 -29.80 11.41 3.02
CA VAL A 251 -30.62 10.20 2.89
C VAL A 251 -31.06 9.71 4.27
N ALA A 252 -30.15 9.66 5.24
CA ALA A 252 -30.45 9.28 6.62
C ALA A 252 -31.47 10.21 7.29
N TYR A 253 -31.32 11.53 7.11
CA TYR A 253 -32.30 12.50 7.63
C TYR A 253 -33.68 12.36 6.96
N ARG A 254 -33.74 12.04 5.66
CA ARG A 254 -35.00 11.75 4.95
C ARG A 254 -35.69 10.52 5.53
N GLU A 255 -34.96 9.44 5.79
CA GLU A 255 -35.52 8.23 6.42
C GLU A 255 -36.02 8.47 7.84
N LEU A 256 -35.36 9.38 8.57
CA LEU A 256 -35.82 9.88 9.86
C LEU A 256 -36.94 10.94 9.76
N GLN A 257 -37.45 11.20 8.55
CA GLN A 257 -38.48 12.20 8.26
C GLN A 257 -38.10 13.64 8.64
N ASN A 258 -36.80 13.90 8.81
CA ASN A 258 -36.27 15.24 9.04
C ASN A 258 -35.89 15.89 7.71
N TYR A 259 -36.91 16.15 6.89
CA TYR A 259 -36.74 16.62 5.51
C TYR A 259 -36.04 17.98 5.41
N HIS A 260 -36.25 18.88 6.37
CA HIS A 260 -35.55 20.17 6.39
C HIS A 260 -34.04 20.02 6.55
N LYS A 261 -33.60 19.11 7.43
CA LYS A 261 -32.16 18.88 7.63
C LYS A 261 -31.55 18.11 6.46
N ALA A 262 -32.30 17.19 5.85
CA ALA A 262 -31.89 16.57 4.59
C ALA A 262 -31.66 17.62 3.50
N LEU A 263 -32.62 18.53 3.30
CA LEU A 263 -32.51 19.62 2.32
C LEU A 263 -31.34 20.56 2.60
N TYR A 264 -31.01 20.84 3.87
CA TYR A 264 -29.83 21.64 4.21
C TYR A 264 -28.54 21.03 3.64
N TYR A 265 -28.31 19.73 3.84
CA TYR A 265 -27.13 19.05 3.29
C TYR A 265 -27.18 18.93 1.76
N LEU A 266 -28.35 18.68 1.18
CA LEU A 266 -28.51 18.56 -0.27
C LEU A 266 -28.33 19.89 -1.01
N GLN A 267 -28.79 21.01 -0.44
CA GLN A 267 -28.60 22.34 -1.02
C GLN A 267 -27.12 22.75 -1.01
N ASP A 268 -26.41 22.40 0.05
CA ASP A 268 -24.97 22.59 0.16
C ASP A 268 -24.23 21.72 -0.87
N LEU A 269 -24.64 20.46 -1.06
CA LEU A 269 -24.13 19.59 -2.12
C LEU A 269 -24.34 20.18 -3.52
N LEU A 270 -25.54 20.69 -3.79
CA LEU A 270 -25.92 21.24 -5.09
C LEU A 270 -25.06 22.44 -5.51
N GLN A 271 -24.43 23.15 -4.56
CA GLN A 271 -23.47 24.22 -4.89
C GLN A 271 -22.19 23.69 -5.58
N THR A 272 -21.85 22.43 -5.33
CA THR A 272 -20.61 21.81 -5.80
C THR A 272 -20.86 20.75 -6.86
N LEU A 273 -21.96 19.99 -6.73
CA LEU A 273 -22.24 18.80 -7.52
C LEU A 273 -23.74 18.73 -7.85
N GLU A 274 -24.06 18.93 -9.13
CA GLU A 274 -25.40 18.68 -9.67
C GLU A 274 -25.42 17.33 -10.40
N THR A 275 -25.86 16.30 -9.69
CA THR A 275 -26.07 14.95 -10.25
C THR A 275 -27.54 14.56 -10.18
N GLU A 276 -27.92 13.54 -10.95
CA GLU A 276 -29.27 12.98 -10.92
C GLU A 276 -29.66 12.56 -9.49
N GLU A 277 -28.77 11.87 -8.79
CA GLU A 277 -29.01 11.31 -7.47
C GLU A 277 -29.29 12.42 -6.43
N VAL A 278 -28.53 13.52 -6.47
CA VAL A 278 -28.75 14.69 -5.59
C VAL A 278 -30.06 15.39 -5.93
N LEU A 279 -30.33 15.63 -7.21
CA LEU A 279 -31.56 16.29 -7.66
C LEU A 279 -32.82 15.47 -7.32
N ASN A 280 -32.76 14.15 -7.50
CA ASN A 280 -33.83 13.23 -7.15
C ASN A 280 -34.07 13.24 -5.63
N GLU A 281 -33.01 13.18 -4.80
CA GLU A 281 -33.15 13.27 -3.34
C GLU A 281 -33.75 14.62 -2.88
N ILE A 282 -33.38 15.74 -3.51
CA ILE A 282 -34.03 17.04 -3.23
C ILE A 282 -35.51 16.98 -3.56
N GLY A 283 -35.86 16.46 -4.75
CA GLY A 283 -37.25 16.31 -5.19
C GLY A 283 -38.07 15.45 -4.22
N LEU A 284 -37.52 14.32 -3.75
CA LEU A 284 -38.16 13.46 -2.76
C LEU A 284 -38.46 14.20 -1.45
N ASN A 285 -37.47 14.91 -0.91
CA ASN A 285 -37.64 15.65 0.34
C ASN A 285 -38.64 16.81 0.21
N LEU A 286 -38.66 17.51 -0.93
CA LEU A 286 -39.66 18.54 -1.22
C LEU A 286 -41.07 17.97 -1.35
N ALA A 287 -41.22 16.82 -2.03
CA ALA A 287 -42.50 16.13 -2.15
C ALA A 287 -43.04 15.68 -0.78
N PHE A 288 -42.20 15.16 0.11
CA PHE A 288 -42.59 14.81 1.48
C PHE A 288 -43.04 16.02 2.31
N LEU A 289 -42.48 17.21 2.04
CA LEU A 289 -42.91 18.46 2.66
C LEU A 289 -44.16 19.08 2.00
N GLY A 290 -44.66 18.50 0.91
CA GLY A 290 -45.83 18.98 0.17
C GLY A 290 -45.54 20.05 -0.89
N TYR A 291 -44.27 20.37 -1.14
CA TYR A 291 -43.83 21.31 -2.17
C TYR A 291 -43.75 20.60 -3.53
N PHE A 292 -44.90 20.14 -4.04
CA PHE A 292 -44.97 19.25 -5.19
C PHE A 292 -44.54 19.92 -6.50
N ASN A 293 -44.83 21.19 -6.71
CA ASN A 293 -44.42 21.90 -7.94
C ASN A 293 -42.90 22.01 -8.01
N GLU A 294 -42.27 22.42 -6.91
CA GLU A 294 -40.83 22.51 -6.77
C GLU A 294 -40.17 21.14 -6.91
N ALA A 295 -40.75 20.10 -6.28
CA ALA A 295 -40.27 18.72 -6.43
C ALA A 295 -40.25 18.30 -7.91
N ILE A 296 -41.30 18.59 -8.68
CA ILE A 296 -41.37 18.30 -10.12
C ILE A 296 -40.24 19.01 -10.88
N GLU A 297 -39.93 20.27 -10.58
CA GLU A 297 -38.81 20.99 -11.22
C GLU A 297 -37.46 20.28 -10.99
N TYR A 298 -37.20 19.83 -9.77
CA TYR A 298 -35.98 19.08 -9.44
C TYR A 298 -35.94 17.71 -10.12
N PHE A 299 -37.06 16.97 -10.12
CA PHE A 299 -37.14 15.69 -10.85
C PHE A 299 -36.96 15.86 -12.36
N GLN A 300 -37.51 16.92 -12.96
CA GLN A 300 -37.30 17.22 -14.38
C GLN A 300 -35.84 17.54 -14.69
N ARG A 301 -35.14 18.24 -13.79
CA ARG A 301 -33.68 18.43 -13.90
C ARG A 301 -32.95 17.10 -13.80
N ALA A 302 -33.30 16.25 -12.84
CA ALA A 302 -32.71 14.91 -12.69
C ALA A 302 -32.88 14.07 -13.98
N LEU A 303 -34.05 14.13 -14.63
CA LEU A 303 -34.30 13.47 -15.91
C LEU A 303 -33.49 14.02 -17.09
N LYS A 304 -32.95 15.24 -17.03
CA LYS A 304 -32.00 15.71 -18.06
C LYS A 304 -30.69 14.91 -18.01
N HIS A 305 -30.29 14.43 -16.84
CA HIS A 305 -29.12 13.58 -16.65
C HIS A 305 -29.43 12.11 -16.97
N ARG A 306 -30.59 11.60 -16.52
CA ARG A 306 -31.06 10.24 -16.85
C ARG A 306 -32.46 10.23 -17.45
N PRO A 307 -32.60 10.46 -18.77
CA PRO A 307 -33.92 10.59 -19.43
C PRO A 307 -34.80 9.33 -19.44
N GLN A 308 -34.27 8.20 -19.00
CA GLN A 308 -34.95 6.90 -19.03
C GLN A 308 -35.22 6.34 -17.63
N ASP A 309 -34.92 7.09 -16.56
CA ASP A 309 -35.15 6.62 -15.19
C ASP A 309 -36.64 6.56 -14.87
N SER A 310 -37.22 5.36 -14.86
CA SER A 310 -38.66 5.19 -14.62
C SER A 310 -39.04 5.59 -13.20
N SER A 311 -38.15 5.45 -12.21
CA SER A 311 -38.43 5.78 -10.82
C SER A 311 -38.66 7.27 -10.65
N ILE A 312 -37.83 8.10 -11.29
CA ILE A 312 -37.99 9.56 -11.26
C ILE A 312 -39.26 10.00 -12.02
N ILE A 313 -39.55 9.36 -13.16
CA ILE A 313 -40.79 9.62 -13.91
C ILE A 313 -42.02 9.28 -13.06
N THR A 314 -41.97 8.17 -12.32
CA THR A 314 -43.01 7.77 -11.36
C THR A 314 -43.15 8.78 -10.23
N ASN A 315 -42.05 9.29 -9.67
CA ASN A 315 -42.08 10.35 -8.65
C ASN A 315 -42.79 11.63 -9.13
N ILE A 316 -42.57 12.04 -10.38
CA ILE A 316 -43.30 13.16 -11.00
C ILE A 316 -44.80 12.86 -11.08
N GLY A 317 -45.17 11.65 -11.50
CA GLY A 317 -46.56 11.20 -11.55
C GLY A 317 -47.24 11.26 -10.18
N VAL A 318 -46.56 10.82 -9.12
CA VAL A 318 -47.04 10.92 -7.73
C VAL A 318 -47.23 12.38 -7.31
N CYS A 319 -46.33 13.29 -7.69
CA CYS A 319 -46.49 14.72 -7.39
C CYS A 319 -47.73 15.32 -8.07
N TYR A 320 -47.98 15.01 -9.36
CA TYR A 320 -49.20 15.45 -10.05
C TYR A 320 -50.48 14.91 -9.41
N LEU A 321 -50.44 13.67 -8.94
CA LEU A 321 -51.57 13.07 -8.23
C LEU A 321 -51.90 13.86 -6.94
N ASN A 322 -50.87 14.21 -6.16
CA ASN A 322 -51.05 15.01 -4.94
C ASN A 322 -51.49 16.46 -5.22
N LEU A 323 -51.25 16.96 -6.45
CA LEU A 323 -51.78 18.25 -6.93
C LEU A 323 -53.24 18.14 -7.45
N ASN A 324 -53.87 16.97 -7.34
CA ASN A 324 -55.19 16.65 -7.92
C ASN A 324 -55.24 16.75 -9.46
N ASP A 325 -54.11 16.61 -10.14
CA ASP A 325 -54.02 16.54 -11.60
C ASP A 325 -53.88 15.10 -12.06
N SER A 326 -54.98 14.34 -11.95
CA SER A 326 -55.02 12.94 -12.35
C SER A 326 -54.69 12.74 -13.84
N THR A 327 -54.94 13.74 -14.69
CA THR A 327 -54.68 13.65 -16.13
C THR A 327 -53.17 13.59 -16.40
N ASN A 328 -52.39 14.48 -15.78
CA ASN A 328 -50.94 14.44 -15.95
C ASN A 328 -50.31 13.29 -15.15
N ALA A 329 -50.82 12.96 -13.96
CA ALA A 329 -50.37 11.77 -13.22
C ALA A 329 -50.45 10.50 -14.08
N GLN A 330 -51.60 10.25 -14.72
CA GLN A 330 -51.81 9.10 -15.60
C GLN A 330 -50.80 9.07 -16.77
N LYS A 331 -50.56 10.22 -17.41
CA LYS A 331 -49.57 10.32 -18.51
C LYS A 331 -48.16 9.95 -18.04
N TYR A 332 -47.73 10.43 -16.88
CA TYR A 332 -46.39 10.15 -16.35
C TYR A 332 -46.25 8.68 -15.92
N PHE A 333 -47.26 8.08 -15.30
CA PHE A 333 -47.22 6.65 -14.99
C PHE A 333 -47.18 5.77 -16.26
N GLN A 334 -47.92 6.15 -17.30
CA GLN A 334 -47.84 5.45 -18.60
C GLN A 334 -46.45 5.61 -19.22
N LEU A 335 -45.85 6.79 -19.14
CA LEU A 335 -44.50 7.04 -19.61
C LEU A 335 -43.47 6.21 -18.82
N ALA A 336 -43.61 6.11 -17.50
CA ALA A 336 -42.73 5.28 -16.66
C ALA A 336 -42.80 3.81 -17.10
N LEU A 337 -43.99 3.26 -17.34
CA LEU A 337 -44.18 1.90 -17.85
C LEU A 337 -43.67 1.71 -19.29
N GLN A 338 -43.68 2.75 -20.12
CA GLN A 338 -43.03 2.70 -21.44
C GLN A 338 -41.51 2.61 -21.33
N LYS A 339 -40.90 3.28 -20.34
CA LYS A 339 -39.45 3.22 -20.09
C LYS A 339 -39.05 1.92 -19.40
N ASN A 340 -39.83 1.48 -18.43
CA ASN A 340 -39.64 0.23 -17.71
C ASN A 340 -40.99 -0.48 -17.53
N PRO A 341 -41.29 -1.48 -18.39
CA PRO A 341 -42.52 -2.25 -18.28
C PRO A 341 -42.72 -2.96 -16.93
N ASN A 342 -41.65 -3.17 -16.16
CA ASN A 342 -41.66 -3.84 -14.86
C ASN A 342 -41.75 -2.87 -13.66
N ASP A 343 -42.00 -1.58 -13.87
CA ASP A 343 -42.19 -0.63 -12.77
C ASP A 343 -43.52 -0.92 -12.04
N GLU A 344 -43.44 -1.70 -10.96
CA GLU A 344 -44.61 -2.13 -10.20
C GLU A 344 -45.33 -0.96 -9.54
N ILE A 345 -44.60 0.05 -9.09
CA ILE A 345 -45.15 1.24 -8.42
C ILE A 345 -45.99 2.05 -9.42
N ALA A 346 -45.44 2.32 -10.61
CA ALA A 346 -46.17 3.01 -11.68
C ALA A 346 -47.45 2.26 -12.06
N ARG A 347 -47.37 0.92 -12.15
CA ARG A 347 -48.52 0.05 -12.47
C ARG A 347 -49.60 0.11 -11.39
N GLN A 348 -49.21 0.06 -10.12
CA GLN A 348 -50.15 0.17 -8.99
C GLN A 348 -50.87 1.52 -9.01
N TRP A 349 -50.15 2.62 -9.20
CA TRP A 349 -50.77 3.95 -9.27
C TRP A 349 -51.74 4.10 -10.45
N LEU A 350 -51.39 3.56 -11.62
CA LEU A 350 -52.28 3.55 -12.79
C LEU A 350 -53.57 2.77 -12.55
N ASN A 351 -53.50 1.63 -11.87
CA ASN A 351 -54.68 0.83 -11.55
C ASN A 351 -55.60 1.54 -10.55
N ASN A 352 -55.04 2.32 -9.62
CA ASN A 352 -55.83 3.06 -8.63
C ASN A 352 -56.50 4.33 -9.20
N LEU A 353 -56.08 4.79 -10.38
CA LEU A 353 -56.62 5.96 -11.07
C LEU A 353 -57.81 5.65 -11.99
N ASN A 354 -57.98 4.39 -12.36
CA ASN A 354 -59.09 3.88 -13.18
C ASN A 354 -60.18 3.30 -12.28
#